data_AF-A0A090QKL1-F1
#
_entry.id   AF-A0A090QKL1-F1
#
_cell.length_a   1.000
_cell.length_b   1.000
_cell.length_c   1.000
_cell.angle_alpha   90.00
_cell.angle_beta   90.00
_cell.angle_gamma   90.00
#
_symmetry.space_group_name_H-M   'P 1'
#
loop_
_entity.id
_entity.type
_entity.pdbx_description
1 polymer ?
#
loop_
_entity_poly.entity_id
_entity_poly.type
_entity_poly.pdbx_seq_one_letter_code
_entity_poly.pdbx_strand_id
1 'polypeptide(L)' 'MIGAIDLENIASLRLHQTFGFQESGIIKQAGYKFDRWLDLAFYQRLLATNE' A
#
# COMPACT_ATOMS: atom_id res chain seq x y z
N MET A 1 -3.32 -10.59 -4.06
CA MET A 1 -3.87 -9.77 -2.96
C MET A 1 -3.32 -8.35 -3.06
N ILE A 2 -4.14 -7.35 -2.75
CA ILE A 2 -3.77 -5.92 -2.79
C ILE A 2 -3.86 -5.32 -1.38
N GLY A 3 -2.84 -4.56 -0.98
CA GLY A 3 -2.85 -3.65 0.16
C GLY A 3 -2.89 -2.21 -0.34
N ALA A 4 -3.69 -1.36 0.31
CA ALA A 4 -3.79 0.07 0.03
C ALA A 4 -3.49 0.83 1.33
N ILE A 5 -2.37 1.55 1.36
CA ILE A 5 -1.74 2.04 2.59
C ILE A 5 -1.39 3.51 2.39
N ASP A 6 -1.65 4.35 3.38
CA ASP A 6 -1.10 5.72 3.41
C ASP A 6 0.43 5.65 3.31
N LEU A 7 1.01 6.38 2.36
CA LEU A 7 2.45 6.36 2.07
C LEU A 7 3.30 6.79 3.28
N GLU A 8 2.74 7.57 4.21
CA GLU A 8 3.45 7.95 5.43
C GLU A 8 3.35 6.90 6.56
N ASN A 9 2.54 5.85 6.40
CA ASN A 9 2.44 4.77 7.39
C ASN A 9 3.58 3.75 7.23
N ILE A 10 4.79 4.18 7.57
CA ILE A 10 6.03 3.38 7.43
C ILE A 10 5.93 2.01 8.14
N ALA A 11 5.25 1.95 9.28
CA ALA A 11 5.08 0.70 10.03
C ALA A 11 4.25 -0.32 9.22
N SER A 12 3.12 0.09 8.65
CA SER A 12 2.28 -0.78 7.82
C SER A 12 3.00 -1.16 6.51
N LEU A 13 3.71 -0.23 5.88
CA LEU A 13 4.51 -0.52 4.67
C LEU A 13 5.53 -1.63 4.93
N ARG A 14 6.32 -1.50 6.00
CA ARG A 14 7.31 -2.52 6.40
C ARG A 14 6.65 -3.84 6.74
N LEU A 15 5.52 -3.82 7.47
CA LEU A 15 4.77 -5.03 7.78
C LEU A 15 4.36 -5.77 6.50
N HIS A 16 3.78 -5.08 5.53
CA HIS A 16 3.40 -5.69 4.26
C HIS A 16 4.61 -6.25 3.49
N GLN A 17 5.72 -5.52 3.45
CA GLN A 17 6.98 -6.01 2.85
C GLN A 17 7.44 -7.31 3.51
N THR A 18 7.38 -7.43 4.85
CA THR A 18 7.75 -8.68 5.56
C THR A 18 6.86 -9.87 5.21
N PHE A 19 5.61 -9.63 4.79
CA PHE A 19 4.69 -10.67 4.32
C PHE A 19 4.80 -10.94 2.81
N GLY A 20 5.80 -10.39 2.14
CA GLY A 20 6.08 -10.62 0.72
C GLY A 20 5.21 -9.79 -0.24
N PHE A 21 4.62 -8.69 0.23
CA PHE A 21 4.06 -7.69 -0.67
C PHE A 21 5.16 -6.80 -1.26
N GLN A 22 4.96 -6.36 -2.49
CA GLN A 22 5.84 -5.44 -3.21
C GLN A 22 5.08 -4.18 -3.60
N GLU A 23 5.77 -3.04 -3.70
CA GLU A 23 5.14 -1.80 -4.16
C GLU A 23 4.63 -1.95 -5.60
N SER A 24 3.40 -1.52 -5.84
CA SER A 24 2.69 -1.66 -7.11
C SER A 24 2.20 -0.32 -7.68
N GLY A 25 2.54 0.79 -7.04
CA GLY A 25 2.22 2.15 -7.51
C GLY A 25 1.73 3.07 -6.40
N ILE A 26 1.74 4.36 -6.68
CA ILE A 26 1.31 5.42 -5.76
C ILE A 26 0.31 6.32 -6.47
N ILE A 27 -0.82 6.61 -5.81
CA ILE A 27 -1.73 7.69 -6.19
C ILE A 27 -1.45 8.88 -5.29
N LYS A 28 -1.03 9.99 -5.89
CA LYS A 28 -0.80 11.24 -5.15
C LYS A 28 -2.12 11.91 -4.79
N GLN A 29 -2.19 12.48 -3.60
CA GLN A 29 -3.34 13.25 -3.11
C GLN A 29 -4.67 12.49 -3.25
N ALA A 30 -4.64 11.18 -2.98
CA ALA A 30 -5.78 10.28 -3.14
C ALA A 30 -6.91 10.53 -2.12
N GLY A 31 -6.59 11.17 -0.99
CA GLY A 31 -7.57 11.55 0.02
C GLY A 31 -7.16 12.80 0.79
N TYR A 32 -8.15 13.52 1.32
CA TYR A 32 -7.93 14.69 2.18
C TYR A 32 -8.47 14.41 3.58
N LYS A 33 -7.62 14.53 4.61
CA LYS A 33 -7.98 14.27 6.01
C LYS A 33 -7.05 15.05 6.94
N PHE A 34 -7.55 15.53 8.08
CA PHE A 34 -6.77 16.29 9.07
C PHE A 34 -6.00 17.46 8.45
N ASP A 35 -6.70 18.21 7.59
CA ASP A 35 -6.18 19.40 6.89
C ASP A 35 -4.94 19.18 6.03
N ARG A 36 -4.80 17.97 5.46
CA ARG A 36 -3.74 17.63 4.51
C ARG A 36 -4.19 16.60 3.48
N TRP A 37 -3.51 16.61 2.34
CA TRP A 37 -3.61 15.55 1.35
C TRP A 37 -2.75 14.36 1.76
N LEU A 38 -3.24 13.16 1.44
CA LEU A 38 -2.57 11.89 1.68
C LEU A 38 -2.29 11.18 0.36
N ASP A 39 -1.11 10.59 0.26
CA ASP A 39 -0.72 9.75 -0.87
C ASP A 39 -1.05 8.29 -0.54
N LEU A 40 -1.67 7.57 -1.48
CA LEU A 40 -2.03 6.17 -1.32
C LEU A 40 -1.03 5.29 -2.06
N ALA A 41 -0.33 4.44 -1.32
CA ALA A 41 0.54 3.41 -1.86
C ALA A 41 -0.21 2.09 -2.02
N PHE A 42 -0.17 1.53 -3.22
CA PHE A 42 -0.60 0.16 -3.48
C PHE A 42 0.57 -0.80 -3.34
N TYR A 43 0.32 -1.88 -2.63
CA TYR A 43 1.23 -3.00 -2.46
C TYR A 43 0.54 -4.28 -2.95
N GLN A 44 1.25 -5.12 -3.70
CA GLN A 44 0.71 -6.35 -4.28
C GLN A 44 1.51 -7.56 -3.81
N ARG A 45 0.79 -8.63 -3.46
CA ARG A 45 1.34 -9.97 -3.31
C ARG A 45 0.61 -10.91 -4.26
N LEU A 46 1.35 -11.51 -5.20
CA LEU A 46 0.80 -12.56 -6.05
C LEU A 46 0.51 -13.80 -5.18
N LEU A 47 -0.69 -14.34 -5.33
CA LEU A 47 -1.09 -15.58 -4.67
C LEU A 47 -1.03 -16.70 -5.71
N ALA A 48 -0.62 -17.89 -5.27
CA ALA A 48 -0.78 -19.07 -6.11
C ALA A 48 -2.28 -19.31 -6.33
N THR A 49 -2.63 -19.59 -7.57
CA THR A 49 -3.92 -20.19 -7.93
C THR A 49 -3.67 -21.66 -8.22
N ASN A 50 -4.62 -22.52 -7.88
CA ASN A 50 -4.58 -23.89 -8.39
C ASN A 50 -4.84 -23.81 -9.90
N GLU A 51 -4.01 -24.49 -10.70
CA GLU A 51 -4.25 -24.73 -12.13
C GLU A 51 -5.39 -25.76 -12.33
#